data_AF-A0A554JF40-F1
#
_entry.id   AF-A0A554JF40-F1
#
_cell.length_a   1.000
_cell.length_b   1.000
_cell.length_c   1.000
_cell.angle_alpha   90.00
_cell.angle_beta   90.00
_cell.angle_gamma   90.00
#
_symmetry.space_group_name_H-M   'P 1'
#
loop_
_entity.id
_entity.type
_entity.pdbx_description
1 polymer ?
#
loop_
_entity_poly.entity_id
_entity_poly.type
_entity_poly.pdbx_seq_one_letter_code
_entity_poly.pdbx_strand_id
1 'polypeptide(L)'
;NNAILALLDNPGSTLLGVQRILVDKEYRKQILSHVKDPIVLAFWTQEYEQYDPRFRNEAIAPIQNKVGQFLSSSLIRNIVGQPSSTLNLYDAMNQEKLILVNVSKGRIGEDNSQLLGAMVITKLQLAAMERVRIAEEERKDFYLYVDEFQNFATDSFASILSEARKYRLNLVIAHQYVGQLVTDTSTRVRDAVFGNVGTLVVFRVGAGDAEFLEKEFTPEVTIEDLVGLPNYNIYLKLMIDQVRSRPFSANTLPPLAVEVSADAMKHIIDASRSTYARKRVDVEDEMNRWSGFGSTPVVAAPRIAEKRPETVPHNRDRRVVPPNDNKSFVRSAPINSPTSKPPFISAARPQSILEGRGIKPIEHQKESLPVLKPPPAVPVTPPAPKPISLSTLRSSNSQEESPALRRHRPVEKKSPGSVAELRSVLKGVLAKRDQAKAVPKSDSWQAGERVKL
;
A
#
# COMPACT_ATOMS: atom_id res chain seq x y z
N ASN A 1 10.82 -12.16 13.72
CA ASN A 1 11.95 -12.48 12.81
C ASN A 1 12.28 -13.98 12.83
N ASN A 2 12.71 -14.55 13.96
CA ASN A 2 13.18 -15.95 14.06
C ASN A 2 12.18 -17.02 13.56
N ALA A 3 10.87 -16.80 13.74
CA ALA A 3 9.85 -17.68 13.16
C ALA A 3 9.85 -17.70 11.63
N ILE A 4 9.99 -16.54 10.99
CA ILE A 4 10.02 -16.44 9.53
C ILE A 4 11.30 -17.08 8.99
N LEU A 5 12.46 -16.78 9.60
CA LEU A 5 13.74 -17.37 9.19
C LEU A 5 13.74 -18.90 9.31
N ALA A 6 13.21 -19.44 10.40
CA ALA A 6 13.11 -20.90 10.56
C ALA A 6 12.22 -21.55 9.50
N LEU A 7 11.11 -20.90 9.14
CA LEU A 7 10.21 -21.40 8.10
C LEU A 7 10.80 -21.30 6.69
N LEU A 8 11.64 -20.30 6.40
CA LEU A 8 12.31 -20.16 5.09
C LEU A 8 13.28 -21.30 4.79
N ASP A 9 13.92 -21.87 5.80
CA ASP A 9 14.79 -23.04 5.66
C ASP A 9 14.02 -24.36 5.42
N ASN A 10 12.68 -24.34 5.52
CA ASN A 10 11.81 -25.49 5.36
C ASN A 10 10.96 -25.34 4.07
N PRO A 11 11.36 -25.99 2.96
CA PRO A 11 10.61 -25.93 1.71
C PRO A 11 9.15 -26.34 1.91
N GLY A 12 8.23 -25.60 1.30
CA GLY A 12 6.80 -25.86 1.42
C GLY A 12 6.12 -25.16 2.61
N SER A 13 6.87 -24.45 3.46
CA SER A 13 6.31 -23.64 4.54
C SER A 13 5.56 -22.42 4.01
N THR A 14 4.56 -21.98 4.78
CA THR A 14 3.71 -20.83 4.43
C THR A 14 3.56 -19.91 5.63
N LEU A 15 2.92 -18.75 5.44
CA LEU A 15 2.66 -17.82 6.55
C LEU A 15 1.82 -18.43 7.68
N LEU A 16 1.03 -19.48 7.37
CA LEU A 16 0.28 -20.26 8.36
C LEU A 16 1.21 -20.95 9.38
N GLY A 17 2.46 -21.24 9.00
CA GLY A 17 3.48 -21.85 9.86
C GLY A 17 3.87 -20.98 11.04
N VAL A 18 3.74 -19.66 10.93
CA VAL A 18 4.15 -18.70 11.97
C VAL A 18 3.35 -18.92 13.26
N GLN A 19 2.05 -19.19 13.16
CA GLN A 19 1.23 -19.49 14.34
C GLN A 19 1.58 -20.85 14.94
N ARG A 20 1.76 -21.86 14.08
CA ARG A 20 2.03 -23.23 14.53
C ARG A 20 3.38 -23.34 15.22
N ILE A 21 4.46 -22.76 14.67
CA ILE A 21 5.80 -22.87 15.29
C ILE A 21 5.85 -22.26 16.70
N LEU A 22 5.00 -21.27 17.00
CA LEU A 22 4.93 -20.64 18.32
C LEU A 22 4.21 -21.51 19.36
N VAL A 23 3.25 -22.33 18.96
CA VAL A 23 2.36 -23.06 19.89
C VAL A 23 2.61 -24.58 19.87
N ASP A 24 2.75 -25.17 18.69
CA ASP A 24 2.87 -26.60 18.46
C ASP A 24 4.34 -27.04 18.57
N LYS A 25 4.66 -27.75 19.67
CA LYS A 25 6.04 -28.20 19.97
C LYS A 25 6.55 -29.24 18.98
N GLU A 26 5.68 -30.15 18.52
CA GLU A 26 6.07 -31.20 17.58
C GLU A 26 6.33 -30.60 16.19
N TYR A 27 5.45 -29.72 15.74
CA TYR A 27 5.69 -28.96 14.51
C TYR A 27 6.97 -28.11 14.60
N ARG A 28 7.19 -27.42 15.73
CA ARG A 28 8.44 -26.68 15.94
C ARG A 28 9.66 -27.59 15.80
N LYS A 29 9.67 -28.76 16.45
CA LYS A 29 10.78 -29.72 16.35
C LYS A 29 11.05 -30.15 14.91
N GLN A 30 10.01 -30.39 14.11
CA GLN A 30 10.12 -30.73 12.68
C GLN A 30 10.70 -29.57 11.85
N ILE A 31 10.32 -28.33 12.13
CA ILE A 31 10.87 -27.15 11.44
C ILE A 31 12.35 -26.97 11.82
N LEU A 32 12.68 -27.08 13.11
CA LEU A 32 14.04 -26.87 13.61
C LEU A 32 15.05 -27.89 13.09
N SER A 33 14.63 -29.11 12.70
CA SER A 33 15.56 -30.10 12.15
C SER A 33 16.16 -29.72 10.79
N HIS A 34 15.57 -28.74 10.10
CA HIS A 34 16.06 -28.24 8.81
C HIS A 34 16.66 -26.84 8.88
N VAL A 35 16.62 -26.19 10.05
CA VAL A 35 17.18 -24.84 10.23
C VAL A 35 18.70 -24.91 10.13
N LYS A 36 19.27 -24.08 9.26
CA LYS A 36 20.71 -24.05 8.98
C LYS A 36 21.44 -23.00 9.81
N ASP A 37 20.75 -21.90 10.15
CA ASP A 37 21.32 -20.81 10.92
C ASP A 37 21.46 -21.19 12.42
N PRO A 38 22.69 -21.30 12.96
CA PRO A 38 22.91 -21.64 14.36
C PRO A 38 22.32 -20.63 15.34
N ILE A 39 22.22 -19.35 14.97
CA ILE A 39 21.67 -18.29 15.83
C ILE A 39 20.15 -18.48 15.97
N VAL A 40 19.47 -18.77 14.86
CA VAL A 40 18.03 -19.05 14.87
C VAL A 40 17.76 -20.34 15.66
N LEU A 41 18.58 -21.38 15.47
CA LEU A 41 18.44 -22.63 16.22
C LEU A 41 18.68 -22.44 17.72
N ALA A 42 19.70 -21.67 18.11
CA ALA A 42 20.01 -21.35 19.50
C ALA A 42 18.86 -20.59 20.17
N PHE A 43 18.29 -19.57 19.51
CA PHE A 43 17.11 -18.88 20.03
C PHE A 43 15.98 -19.86 20.34
N TRP A 44 15.64 -20.76 19.41
CA TRP A 44 14.53 -21.68 19.61
C TRP A 44 14.81 -22.73 20.68
N THR A 45 16.02 -23.28 20.74
CA THR A 45 16.36 -24.40 21.62
C THR A 45 16.81 -23.96 23.02
N GLN A 46 17.45 -22.80 23.13
CA GLN A 46 18.06 -22.32 24.37
C GLN A 46 17.30 -21.15 24.99
N GLU A 47 16.63 -20.30 24.22
CA GLU A 47 15.88 -19.16 24.78
C GLU A 47 14.38 -19.49 24.88
N TYR A 48 13.74 -19.77 23.74
CA TYR A 48 12.29 -19.91 23.66
C TYR A 48 11.76 -21.10 24.47
N GLU A 49 12.43 -22.26 24.41
CA GLU A 49 12.05 -23.44 25.21
C GLU A 49 12.22 -23.21 26.72
N GLN A 50 13.13 -22.31 27.14
CA GLN A 50 13.38 -21.99 28.54
C GLN A 50 12.42 -20.94 29.11
N TYR A 51 11.67 -20.22 28.26
CA TYR A 51 10.64 -19.29 28.75
C TYR A 51 9.62 -20.01 29.61
N ASP A 52 9.27 -19.38 30.74
CA ASP A 52 8.15 -19.86 31.54
C ASP A 52 6.84 -19.74 30.71
N PRO A 53 5.85 -20.61 30.95
CA PRO A 53 4.64 -20.64 30.12
C PRO A 53 3.87 -19.32 30.07
N ARG A 54 3.91 -18.53 31.15
CA ARG A 54 3.19 -17.26 31.23
C ARG A 54 3.88 -16.21 30.37
N PHE A 55 5.19 -16.02 30.56
CA PHE A 55 5.97 -15.10 29.73
C PHE A 55 5.92 -15.49 28.26
N ARG A 56 5.99 -16.78 27.93
CA ARG A 56 5.86 -17.26 26.55
C ARG A 56 4.54 -16.81 25.92
N ASN A 57 3.41 -16.99 26.61
CA ASN A 57 2.10 -16.57 26.12
C ASN A 57 2.02 -15.05 25.93
N GLU A 58 2.52 -14.28 26.89
CA GLU A 58 2.57 -12.81 26.82
C GLU A 58 3.46 -12.33 25.65
N ALA A 59 4.59 -12.99 25.41
CA ALA A 59 5.52 -12.66 24.33
C ALA A 59 4.98 -12.98 22.94
N ILE A 60 4.23 -14.07 22.77
CA ILE A 60 3.68 -14.45 21.45
C ILE A 60 2.35 -13.75 21.13
N ALA A 61 1.57 -13.34 22.14
CA ALA A 61 0.23 -12.78 21.94
C ALA A 61 0.17 -11.62 20.93
N PRO A 62 1.10 -10.64 20.91
CA PRO A 62 1.10 -9.57 19.90
C PRO A 62 1.26 -10.09 18.46
N ILE A 63 2.10 -11.12 18.28
CA ILE A 63 2.32 -11.76 16.98
C ILE A 63 1.07 -12.54 16.57
N GLN A 64 0.46 -13.27 17.52
CA GLN A 64 -0.77 -14.00 17.30
C GLN A 64 -1.92 -13.09 16.89
N ASN A 65 -2.07 -11.95 17.57
CA ASN A 65 -3.11 -10.98 17.24
C ASN A 65 -2.95 -10.42 15.83
N LYS A 66 -1.74 -10.01 15.42
CA LYS A 66 -1.52 -9.43 14.09
C LYS A 66 -1.60 -10.46 12.97
N VAL A 67 -0.82 -11.55 13.08
CA VAL A 67 -0.78 -12.57 12.03
C VAL A 67 -2.07 -13.40 12.02
N GLY A 68 -2.67 -13.67 13.18
CA GLY A 68 -3.93 -14.39 13.29
C GLY A 68 -5.10 -13.59 12.73
N GLN A 69 -5.18 -12.28 13.00
CA GLN A 69 -6.20 -11.42 12.38
C GLN A 69 -6.03 -11.39 10.85
N PHE A 70 -4.81 -11.25 10.35
CA PHE A 70 -4.53 -11.28 8.91
C PHE A 70 -4.97 -12.61 8.26
N LEU A 71 -4.70 -13.73 8.92
CA LEU A 71 -5.04 -15.07 8.46
C LEU A 71 -6.48 -15.51 8.81
N SER A 72 -7.28 -14.67 9.46
CA SER A 72 -8.67 -15.03 9.81
C SER A 72 -9.57 -15.15 8.57
N SER A 73 -9.33 -14.28 7.58
CA SER A 73 -10.06 -14.26 6.32
C SER A 73 -9.68 -15.46 5.45
N SER A 74 -10.68 -16.23 5.02
CA SER A 74 -10.48 -17.36 4.07
C SER A 74 -9.88 -16.89 2.75
N LEU A 75 -10.26 -15.69 2.29
CA LEU A 75 -9.69 -15.10 1.08
C LEU A 75 -8.19 -14.82 1.24
N ILE A 76 -7.77 -14.25 2.37
CA ILE A 76 -6.35 -14.00 2.64
C ILE A 76 -5.58 -15.30 2.78
N ARG A 77 -6.10 -16.29 3.53
CA ARG A 77 -5.49 -17.62 3.64
C ARG A 77 -5.29 -18.28 2.28
N ASN A 78 -6.28 -18.21 1.39
CA ASN A 78 -6.16 -18.76 0.05
C ASN A 78 -5.07 -18.06 -0.80
N ILE A 79 -4.69 -16.82 -0.47
CA ILE A 79 -3.62 -16.09 -1.17
C ILE A 79 -2.25 -16.44 -0.56
N VAL A 80 -2.09 -16.32 0.76
CA VAL A 80 -0.78 -16.39 1.45
C VAL A 80 -0.44 -17.77 2.02
N GLY A 81 -1.42 -18.66 2.07
CA GLY A 81 -1.28 -20.04 2.56
C GLY A 81 -0.83 -21.04 1.48
N GLN A 82 -0.46 -20.56 0.30
CA GLN A 82 0.09 -21.38 -0.77
C GLN A 82 1.61 -21.51 -0.64
N PRO A 83 2.19 -22.72 -0.73
CA PRO A 83 3.64 -22.93 -0.67
C PRO A 83 4.43 -22.24 -1.79
N SER A 84 3.81 -22.08 -2.95
CA SER A 84 4.41 -21.44 -4.12
C SER A 84 3.48 -20.35 -4.65
N SER A 85 4.07 -19.20 -5.02
CA SER A 85 3.37 -18.08 -5.63
C SER A 85 3.40 -18.20 -7.13
N THR A 86 2.24 -18.11 -7.79
CA THR A 86 2.14 -18.02 -9.26
C THR A 86 2.49 -16.62 -9.80
N LEU A 87 2.49 -15.61 -8.92
CA LEU A 87 2.83 -14.23 -9.28
C LEU A 87 4.36 -14.02 -9.28
N ASN A 88 4.95 -13.96 -10.48
CA ASN A 88 6.33 -13.51 -10.68
C ASN A 88 6.34 -12.04 -11.16
N LEU A 89 6.63 -11.12 -10.23
CA LEU A 89 6.67 -9.68 -10.54
C LEU A 89 7.89 -9.29 -11.37
N TYR A 90 9.03 -9.96 -11.22
CA TYR A 90 10.21 -9.68 -12.03
C TYR A 90 9.93 -9.96 -13.52
N ASP A 91 9.38 -11.14 -13.81
CA ASP A 91 8.97 -11.50 -15.18
C ASP A 91 7.87 -10.58 -15.69
N ALA A 92 6.87 -10.29 -14.86
CA ALA A 92 5.77 -9.41 -15.26
C ALA A 92 6.26 -8.00 -15.62
N MET A 93 7.22 -7.46 -14.87
CA MET A 93 7.80 -6.16 -15.18
C MET A 93 8.64 -6.19 -16.47
N ASN A 94 9.44 -7.24 -16.68
CA ASN A 94 10.34 -7.33 -17.84
C ASN A 94 9.66 -7.78 -19.14
N GLN A 95 8.50 -8.43 -19.04
CA GLN A 95 7.65 -8.83 -20.16
C GLN A 95 6.48 -7.85 -20.38
N GLU A 96 6.53 -6.66 -19.75
CA GLU A 96 5.56 -5.57 -19.95
C GLU A 96 4.11 -6.00 -19.70
N LYS A 97 3.87 -6.86 -18.69
CA LYS A 97 2.55 -7.36 -18.33
C LYS A 97 1.73 -6.34 -17.55
N LEU A 98 0.41 -6.43 -17.68
CA LEU A 98 -0.54 -5.68 -16.85
C LEU A 98 -0.89 -6.48 -15.59
N ILE A 99 -0.80 -5.84 -14.43
CA ILE A 99 -1.14 -6.43 -13.14
C ILE A 99 -2.20 -5.56 -12.48
N LEU A 100 -3.36 -6.15 -12.20
CA LEU A 100 -4.46 -5.51 -11.49
C LEU A 100 -4.56 -6.07 -10.09
N VAL A 101 -4.43 -5.20 -9.10
CA VAL A 101 -4.46 -5.57 -7.68
C VAL A 101 -5.67 -4.91 -7.04
N ASN A 102 -6.69 -5.70 -6.75
CA ASN A 102 -7.89 -5.20 -6.08
C ASN A 102 -7.83 -5.53 -4.57
N VAL A 103 -7.52 -4.51 -3.77
CA VAL A 103 -7.49 -4.58 -2.31
C VAL A 103 -8.64 -3.78 -1.67
N SER A 104 -9.83 -3.79 -2.27
CA SER A 104 -10.98 -3.02 -1.75
C SER A 104 -11.29 -3.33 -0.27
N LYS A 105 -11.14 -2.32 0.61
CA LYS A 105 -11.39 -2.42 2.06
C LYS A 105 -12.76 -3.03 2.38
N GLY A 106 -13.80 -2.67 1.62
CA GLY A 106 -15.16 -3.17 1.83
C GLY A 106 -15.33 -4.68 1.60
N ARG A 107 -14.42 -5.32 0.86
CA ARG A 107 -14.46 -6.77 0.61
C ARG A 107 -13.54 -7.58 1.51
N ILE A 108 -12.36 -7.04 1.83
CA ILE A 108 -11.31 -7.81 2.52
C ILE A 108 -11.05 -7.35 3.95
N GLY A 109 -11.60 -6.21 4.36
CA GLY A 109 -11.30 -5.54 5.62
C GLY A 109 -10.13 -4.56 5.49
N GLU A 110 -10.13 -3.52 6.32
CA GLU A 110 -9.13 -2.46 6.27
C GLU A 110 -7.70 -2.96 6.56
N ASP A 111 -7.50 -3.62 7.70
CA ASP A 111 -6.17 -4.13 8.09
C ASP A 111 -5.62 -5.12 7.05
N ASN A 112 -6.46 -6.02 6.55
CA ASN A 112 -6.08 -6.99 5.53
C ASN A 112 -5.73 -6.32 4.20
N SER A 113 -6.47 -5.28 3.82
CA SER A 113 -6.19 -4.48 2.63
C SER A 113 -4.83 -3.81 2.73
N GLN A 114 -4.57 -3.11 3.83
CA GLN A 114 -3.30 -2.41 4.05
C GLN A 114 -2.12 -3.40 4.02
N LEU A 115 -2.22 -4.51 4.77
CA LEU A 115 -1.17 -5.53 4.79
C LEU A 115 -0.95 -6.17 3.43
N LEU A 116 -2.01 -6.57 2.72
CA LEU A 116 -1.89 -7.20 1.41
C LEU A 116 -1.30 -6.23 0.37
N GLY A 117 -1.77 -4.99 0.33
CA GLY A 117 -1.22 -3.97 -0.56
C GLY A 117 0.24 -3.66 -0.25
N ALA A 118 0.61 -3.50 1.03
CA ALA A 118 1.99 -3.28 1.45
C ALA A 118 2.92 -4.45 1.06
N MET A 119 2.46 -5.70 1.19
CA MET A 119 3.22 -6.86 0.73
C MET A 119 3.43 -6.86 -0.80
N VAL A 120 2.39 -6.56 -1.57
CA VAL A 120 2.48 -6.52 -3.04
C VAL A 120 3.46 -5.43 -3.49
N ILE A 121 3.36 -4.24 -2.92
CA ILE A 121 4.27 -3.13 -3.18
C ILE A 121 5.71 -3.51 -2.81
N THR A 122 5.92 -4.09 -1.63
CA THR A 122 7.26 -4.51 -1.18
C THR A 122 7.84 -5.57 -2.14
N LYS A 123 7.02 -6.53 -2.59
CA LYS A 123 7.44 -7.53 -3.57
C LYS A 123 7.79 -6.88 -4.91
N LEU A 124 7.05 -5.84 -5.33
CA LEU A 124 7.33 -5.08 -6.55
C LEU A 124 8.64 -4.30 -6.44
N GLN A 125 8.92 -3.68 -5.28
CA GLN A 125 10.21 -3.05 -5.00
C GLN A 125 11.36 -4.04 -5.13
N LEU A 126 11.26 -5.20 -4.48
CA LEU A 126 12.30 -6.23 -4.54
C LEU A 126 12.53 -6.72 -5.99
N ALA A 127 11.45 -6.92 -6.74
CA ALA A 127 11.53 -7.29 -8.16
C ALA A 127 12.18 -6.18 -9.01
N ALA A 128 11.88 -4.91 -8.73
CA ALA A 128 12.53 -3.78 -9.40
C ALA A 128 14.02 -3.74 -9.08
N MET A 129 14.41 -3.94 -7.82
CA MET A 129 15.81 -3.96 -7.40
C MET A 129 16.61 -5.09 -8.05
N GLU A 130 15.98 -6.24 -8.30
CA GLU A 130 16.62 -7.37 -9.00
C GLU A 130 17.06 -7.00 -10.44
N ARG A 131 16.43 -6.01 -11.06
CA ARG A 131 16.81 -5.48 -12.38
C ARG A 131 18.18 -4.80 -12.41
N VAL A 132 18.87 -4.67 -11.27
CA VAL A 132 20.27 -4.25 -11.22
C VAL A 132 21.17 -5.09 -12.15
N ARG A 133 20.77 -6.34 -12.44
CA ARG A 133 21.48 -7.27 -13.34
C ARG A 133 21.25 -7.00 -14.83
N ILE A 134 20.26 -6.16 -15.18
CA ILE A 134 19.94 -5.74 -16.55
C ILE A 134 20.58 -4.36 -16.77
N ALA A 135 21.18 -4.11 -17.95
CA ALA A 135 21.72 -2.80 -18.28
C ALA A 135 20.60 -1.73 -18.27
N GLU A 136 20.89 -0.49 -17.84
CA GLU A 136 19.84 0.51 -17.58
C GLU A 136 19.04 0.88 -18.83
N GLU A 137 19.70 0.89 -19.98
CA GLU A 137 19.16 1.12 -21.32
C GLU A 137 18.27 -0.02 -21.84
N GLU A 138 18.44 -1.23 -21.31
CA GLU A 138 17.63 -2.40 -21.67
C GLU A 138 16.42 -2.60 -20.75
N ARG A 139 16.40 -1.92 -19.59
CA ARG A 139 15.30 -2.01 -18.64
C ARG A 139 14.02 -1.43 -19.26
N LYS A 140 12.93 -2.17 -19.17
CA LYS A 140 11.61 -1.70 -19.58
C LYS A 140 10.98 -0.85 -18.47
N ASP A 141 10.37 0.26 -18.88
CA ASP A 141 9.59 1.10 -17.99
C ASP A 141 8.37 0.34 -17.47
N PHE A 142 8.20 0.34 -16.15
CA PHE A 142 7.05 -0.28 -15.51
C PHE A 142 6.34 0.76 -14.65
N TYR A 143 5.04 0.92 -14.86
CA TYR A 143 4.25 1.95 -14.19
C TYR A 143 3.44 1.35 -13.04
N LEU A 144 3.67 1.88 -11.84
CA LEU A 144 2.92 1.55 -10.64
C LEU A 144 1.94 2.67 -10.34
N TYR A 145 0.66 2.38 -10.52
CA TYR A 145 -0.44 3.26 -10.11
C TYR A 145 -0.93 2.82 -8.73
N VAL A 146 -0.91 3.72 -7.75
CA VAL A 146 -1.42 3.47 -6.40
C VAL A 146 -2.49 4.49 -6.09
N ASP A 147 -3.74 4.03 -6.14
CA ASP A 147 -4.86 4.78 -5.63
C ASP A 147 -4.91 4.68 -4.10
N GLU A 148 -5.40 5.74 -3.45
CA GLU A 148 -5.46 5.87 -1.99
C GLU A 148 -4.13 5.51 -1.30
N PHE A 149 -3.04 6.10 -1.81
CA PHE A 149 -1.65 5.83 -1.46
C PHE A 149 -1.37 5.86 0.05
N GLN A 150 -2.06 6.69 0.80
CA GLN A 150 -1.90 6.80 2.26
C GLN A 150 -2.12 5.47 2.99
N ASN A 151 -2.91 4.55 2.42
CA ASN A 151 -3.14 3.23 3.01
C ASN A 151 -1.89 2.33 2.96
N PHE A 152 -0.90 2.70 2.16
CA PHE A 152 0.33 1.94 1.92
C PHE A 152 1.59 2.79 2.17
N ALA A 153 1.42 4.00 2.71
CA ALA A 153 2.46 4.98 2.99
C ALA A 153 3.32 4.57 4.20
N THR A 154 4.21 3.60 3.99
CA THR A 154 5.20 3.16 4.99
C THR A 154 6.54 3.85 4.79
N ASP A 155 7.39 3.89 5.83
CA ASP A 155 8.77 4.40 5.70
C ASP A 155 9.60 3.63 4.65
N SER A 156 9.31 2.35 4.42
CA SER A 156 9.93 1.57 3.34
C SER A 156 9.51 2.07 1.96
N PHE A 157 8.29 2.59 1.81
CA PHE A 157 7.81 3.20 0.57
C PHE A 157 8.56 4.50 0.26
N ALA A 158 8.92 5.30 1.27
CA ALA A 158 9.72 6.50 1.09
C ALA A 158 11.08 6.20 0.42
N SER A 159 11.69 5.05 0.73
CA SER A 159 12.90 4.58 0.05
C SER A 159 12.63 4.20 -1.41
N ILE A 160 11.47 3.59 -1.72
CA ILE A 160 11.06 3.31 -3.12
C ILE A 160 11.00 4.61 -3.91
N LEU A 161 10.34 5.65 -3.40
CA LEU A 161 10.20 6.94 -4.09
C LEU A 161 11.57 7.57 -4.44
N SER A 162 12.58 7.35 -3.59
CA SER A 162 13.92 7.90 -3.78
C SER A 162 14.80 7.05 -4.70
N GLU A 163 14.56 5.74 -4.79
CA GLU A 163 15.45 4.78 -5.47
C GLU A 163 14.86 4.12 -6.72
N ALA A 164 13.54 4.16 -6.92
CA ALA A 164 12.85 3.42 -7.99
C ALA A 164 13.29 3.85 -9.40
N ARG A 165 13.73 5.10 -9.56
CA ARG A 165 14.09 5.69 -10.86
C ARG A 165 15.21 4.93 -11.57
N LYS A 166 16.27 4.50 -10.86
CA LYS A 166 17.35 3.68 -11.45
C LYS A 166 16.84 2.34 -11.97
N TYR A 167 15.73 1.83 -11.45
CA TYR A 167 15.15 0.54 -11.83
C TYR A 167 14.04 0.64 -12.89
N ARG A 168 13.82 1.84 -13.46
CA ARG A 168 12.72 2.13 -14.40
C ARG A 168 11.35 1.70 -13.87
N LEU A 169 11.16 1.88 -12.57
CA LEU A 169 9.87 1.79 -11.90
C LEU A 169 9.32 3.21 -11.74
N ASN A 170 8.26 3.52 -12.48
CA ASN A 170 7.62 4.83 -12.53
C ASN A 170 6.42 4.83 -11.60
N LEU A 171 6.42 5.69 -10.59
CA LEU A 171 5.34 5.74 -9.60
C LEU A 171 4.35 6.85 -9.93
N VAL A 172 3.07 6.51 -9.91
CA VAL A 172 1.94 7.42 -10.00
C VAL A 172 1.07 7.16 -8.79
N ILE A 173 1.02 8.12 -7.86
CA ILE A 173 0.34 7.97 -6.58
C ILE A 173 -0.77 9.01 -6.46
N ALA A 174 -1.90 8.61 -5.87
CA ALA A 174 -3.01 9.51 -5.56
C ALA A 174 -3.35 9.40 -4.07
N HIS A 175 -3.58 10.53 -3.41
CA HIS A 175 -4.04 10.62 -2.02
C HIS A 175 -4.98 11.81 -1.85
N GLN A 176 -5.78 11.83 -0.79
CA GLN A 176 -6.86 12.81 -0.64
C GLN A 176 -6.41 14.14 -0.02
N TYR A 177 -5.59 14.08 1.04
CA TYR A 177 -5.05 15.26 1.71
C TYR A 177 -3.63 15.00 2.23
N VAL A 178 -2.84 16.05 2.42
CA VAL A 178 -1.41 15.96 2.78
C VAL A 178 -1.22 15.36 4.16
N GLY A 179 -2.13 15.66 5.09
CA GLY A 179 -2.10 15.14 6.46
C GLY A 179 -2.13 13.61 6.56
N GLN A 180 -2.62 12.89 5.54
CA GLN A 180 -2.62 11.42 5.55
C GLN A 180 -1.22 10.80 5.36
N LEU A 181 -0.25 11.59 4.89
CA LEU A 181 1.12 11.15 4.67
C LEU A 181 2.02 11.36 5.90
N VAL A 182 1.45 11.86 6.99
CA VAL A 182 2.12 12.11 8.26
C VAL A 182 1.55 11.13 9.28
N THR A 183 2.43 10.44 9.99
CA THR A 183 2.05 9.67 11.18
C THR A 183 2.41 10.46 12.43
N ASP A 184 1.91 10.03 13.58
CA ASP A 184 2.23 10.65 14.88
C ASP A 184 3.74 10.72 15.18
N THR A 185 4.53 9.94 14.44
CA THR A 185 5.97 9.75 14.68
C THR A 185 6.85 10.09 13.47
N SER A 186 6.30 10.36 12.27
CA SER A 186 7.09 10.51 11.05
C SER A 186 6.41 11.38 9.99
N THR A 187 7.16 12.33 9.42
CA THR A 187 6.82 13.06 8.19
C THR A 187 7.54 12.51 6.95
N ARG A 188 8.31 11.43 7.12
CA ARG A 188 9.27 10.93 6.12
C ARG A 188 8.63 10.64 4.78
N VAL A 189 7.42 10.07 4.77
CA VAL A 189 6.72 9.74 3.52
C VAL A 189 6.30 11.01 2.79
N ARG A 190 5.67 11.97 3.48
CA ARG A 190 5.34 13.29 2.92
C ARG A 190 6.59 13.93 2.30
N ASP A 191 7.67 14.01 3.07
CA ASP A 191 8.89 14.69 2.64
C ASP A 191 9.54 13.97 1.44
N ALA A 192 9.49 12.63 1.39
CA ALA A 192 9.94 11.85 0.25
C ALA A 192 9.06 12.02 -1.00
N VAL A 193 7.74 12.16 -0.84
CA VAL A 193 6.82 12.43 -1.96
C VAL A 193 7.14 13.80 -2.57
N PHE A 194 7.06 14.88 -1.79
CA PHE A 194 7.24 16.24 -2.33
C PHE A 194 8.69 16.53 -2.70
N GLY A 195 9.67 15.85 -2.10
CA GLY A 195 11.08 15.97 -2.46
C GLY A 195 11.46 15.28 -3.77
N ASN A 196 10.83 14.14 -4.11
CA ASN A 196 11.25 13.31 -5.25
C ASN A 196 10.29 13.34 -6.44
N VAL A 197 9.03 13.76 -6.26
CA VAL A 197 8.05 13.80 -7.36
C VAL A 197 8.39 14.95 -8.31
N GLY A 198 8.52 14.60 -9.59
CA GLY A 198 8.78 15.57 -10.66
C GLY A 198 7.54 16.26 -11.19
N THR A 199 6.41 15.55 -11.21
CA THR A 199 5.13 16.03 -11.74
C THR A 199 4.09 16.04 -10.63
N LEU A 200 3.53 17.21 -10.35
CA LEU A 200 2.48 17.38 -9.34
C LEU A 200 1.18 17.77 -10.05
N VAL A 201 0.09 17.09 -9.71
CA VAL A 201 -1.26 17.38 -10.21
C VAL A 201 -2.17 17.56 -9.00
N VAL A 202 -2.83 18.71 -8.91
CA VAL A 202 -3.66 19.10 -7.77
C VAL A 202 -5.07 19.38 -8.25
N PHE A 203 -6.03 18.66 -7.68
CA PHE A 203 -7.45 18.93 -7.78
C PHE A 203 -7.87 19.89 -6.67
N ARG A 204 -9.17 20.19 -6.57
CA ARG A 204 -9.70 20.98 -5.45
C ARG A 204 -9.31 20.36 -4.11
N VAL A 205 -8.73 21.17 -3.23
CA VAL A 205 -8.30 20.79 -1.87
C VAL A 205 -8.93 21.68 -0.80
N GLY A 206 -8.83 21.27 0.47
CA GLY A 206 -9.23 22.10 1.60
C GLY A 206 -8.20 23.19 1.93
N ALA A 207 -8.59 24.18 2.73
CA ALA A 207 -7.75 25.34 3.06
C ALA A 207 -6.39 24.97 3.69
N GLY A 208 -6.36 23.98 4.59
CA GLY A 208 -5.12 23.54 5.24
C GLY A 208 -4.12 22.90 4.26
N ASP A 209 -4.60 22.12 3.29
CA ASP A 209 -3.74 21.56 2.24
C ASP A 209 -3.33 22.65 1.24
N ALA A 210 -4.22 23.60 0.94
CA ALA A 210 -3.93 24.72 0.04
C ALA A 210 -2.78 25.60 0.56
N GLU A 211 -2.74 25.90 1.86
CA GLU A 211 -1.61 26.63 2.48
C GLU A 211 -0.28 25.90 2.33
N PHE A 212 -0.29 24.57 2.41
CA PHE A 212 0.89 23.76 2.17
C PHE A 212 1.30 23.77 0.68
N LEU A 213 0.33 23.58 -0.21
CA LEU A 213 0.55 23.42 -1.65
C LEU A 213 0.86 24.73 -2.37
N GLU A 214 0.37 25.89 -1.91
CA GLU A 214 0.64 27.20 -2.52
C GLU A 214 2.15 27.43 -2.73
N LYS A 215 2.97 26.98 -1.78
CA LYS A 215 4.44 27.08 -1.84
C LYS A 215 5.04 26.36 -3.06
N GLU A 216 4.38 25.30 -3.53
CA GLU A 216 4.78 24.60 -4.75
C GLU A 216 4.32 25.33 -6.02
N PHE A 217 3.24 26.10 -5.98
CA PHE A 217 2.66 26.76 -7.15
C PHE A 217 2.87 28.28 -7.20
N THR A 218 3.63 28.82 -6.27
CA THR A 218 3.97 30.24 -6.21
C THR A 218 4.90 30.63 -7.38
N PRO A 219 4.69 31.81 -8.00
CA PRO A 219 3.68 32.84 -7.70
C PRO A 219 2.36 32.74 -8.47
N GLU A 220 2.17 31.72 -9.30
CA GLU A 220 1.05 31.69 -10.27
C GLU A 220 -0.31 31.30 -9.68
N VAL A 221 -0.34 30.55 -8.58
CA VAL A 221 -1.59 30.02 -7.99
C VAL A 221 -1.65 30.39 -6.51
N THR A 222 -2.79 30.90 -6.06
CA THR A 222 -3.02 31.24 -4.64
C THR A 222 -3.81 30.16 -3.90
N ILE A 223 -3.92 30.29 -2.58
CA ILE A 223 -4.79 29.45 -1.75
C ILE A 223 -6.25 29.47 -2.25
N GLU A 224 -6.78 30.65 -2.58
CA GLU A 224 -8.17 30.82 -3.04
C GLU A 224 -8.43 30.06 -4.34
N ASP A 225 -7.46 30.04 -5.25
CA ASP A 225 -7.54 29.31 -6.51
C ASP A 225 -7.64 27.79 -6.27
N LEU A 226 -6.83 27.25 -5.35
CA LEU A 226 -6.81 25.82 -5.02
C LEU A 226 -8.11 25.36 -4.34
N VAL A 227 -8.66 26.18 -3.45
CA VAL A 227 -9.91 25.89 -2.72
C VAL A 227 -11.13 26.06 -3.63
N GLY A 228 -11.09 27.07 -4.52
CA GLY A 228 -12.17 27.43 -5.44
C GLY A 228 -12.23 26.58 -6.71
N LEU A 229 -11.27 25.68 -6.93
CA LEU A 229 -11.13 24.94 -8.18
C LEU A 229 -12.38 24.08 -8.50
N PRO A 230 -13.00 24.22 -9.68
CA PRO A 230 -14.16 23.40 -10.04
C PRO A 230 -13.79 21.93 -10.24
N ASN A 231 -14.78 21.04 -10.15
CA ASN A 231 -14.59 19.62 -10.46
C ASN A 231 -13.98 19.45 -11.87
N TYR A 232 -13.11 18.45 -12.03
CA TYR A 232 -12.44 18.12 -13.31
C TYR A 232 -11.50 19.20 -13.85
N ASN A 233 -11.18 20.22 -13.05
CA ASN A 233 -10.12 21.17 -13.30
C ASN A 233 -8.94 20.86 -12.37
N ILE A 234 -7.73 21.09 -12.86
CA ILE A 234 -6.49 20.81 -12.15
C ILE A 234 -5.51 21.97 -12.29
N TYR A 235 -4.67 22.15 -11.28
CA TYR A 235 -3.39 22.82 -11.42
C TYR A 235 -2.28 21.77 -11.46
N LEU A 236 -1.28 22.00 -12.30
CA LEU A 236 -0.19 21.06 -12.44
C LEU A 236 1.16 21.71 -12.72
N LYS A 237 2.21 20.99 -12.34
CA LYS A 237 3.60 21.25 -12.70
C LYS A 237 4.14 19.97 -13.31
N LEU A 238 4.66 20.05 -14.53
CA LEU A 238 5.22 18.91 -15.23
C LEU A 238 6.74 18.90 -15.12
N MET A 239 7.33 17.71 -15.05
CA MET A 239 8.74 17.52 -15.37
C MET A 239 8.89 17.27 -16.88
N ILE A 240 9.43 18.23 -17.61
CA ILE A 240 9.66 18.17 -19.06
C ILE A 240 11.18 18.23 -19.27
N ASP A 241 11.76 17.21 -19.91
CA ASP A 241 13.20 17.13 -20.17
C ASP A 241 14.08 17.40 -18.94
N GLN A 242 13.68 16.87 -17.77
CA GLN A 242 14.33 17.08 -16.47
C GLN A 242 14.24 18.51 -15.90
N VAL A 243 13.40 19.36 -16.48
CA VAL A 243 13.12 20.72 -16.00
C VAL A 243 11.67 20.80 -15.53
N ARG A 244 11.45 21.34 -14.33
CA ARG A 244 10.10 21.61 -13.84
C ARG A 244 9.50 22.79 -14.61
N SER A 245 8.30 22.60 -15.15
CA SER A 245 7.54 23.67 -15.78
C SER A 245 7.10 24.72 -14.75
N ARG A 246 6.73 25.90 -15.24
CA ARG A 246 5.88 26.80 -14.46
C ARG A 246 4.53 26.10 -14.20
N PRO A 247 3.87 26.37 -13.06
CA PRO A 247 2.48 26.04 -12.85
C PRO A 247 1.58 26.47 -14.01
N PHE A 248 0.60 25.64 -14.35
CA PHE A 248 -0.50 26.01 -15.24
C PHE A 248 -1.76 25.22 -14.88
N SER A 249 -2.91 25.67 -15.39
CA SER A 249 -4.19 24.98 -15.23
C SER A 249 -4.51 24.09 -16.44
N ALA A 250 -5.27 23.03 -16.20
CA ALA A 250 -5.80 22.18 -17.26
C ALA A 250 -7.17 21.58 -16.88
N ASN A 251 -7.86 21.05 -17.88
CA ASN A 251 -9.08 20.25 -17.70
C ASN A 251 -8.75 18.77 -17.85
N THR A 252 -9.35 17.93 -17.01
CA THR A 252 -9.21 16.49 -17.15
C THR A 252 -10.05 15.97 -18.31
N LEU A 253 -9.58 14.89 -18.93
CA LEU A 253 -10.39 14.16 -19.91
C LEU A 253 -11.60 13.49 -19.22
N PRO A 254 -12.75 13.38 -19.89
CA PRO A 254 -13.84 12.55 -19.41
C PRO A 254 -13.41 11.07 -19.32
N PRO A 255 -14.11 10.24 -18.52
CA PRO A 255 -13.86 8.81 -18.50
C PRO A 255 -13.89 8.22 -19.92
N LEU A 256 -12.93 7.35 -20.23
CA LEU A 256 -12.89 6.67 -21.52
C LEU A 256 -14.15 5.82 -21.67
N ALA A 257 -14.94 6.11 -22.71
CA ALA A 257 -16.05 5.25 -23.12
C ALA A 257 -15.47 3.99 -23.77
N VAL A 258 -15.35 2.92 -22.99
CA VAL A 258 -14.90 1.62 -23.52
C VAL A 258 -16.12 0.73 -23.65
N GLU A 259 -16.53 0.44 -24.89
CA GLU A 259 -17.52 -0.58 -25.18
C GLU A 259 -16.89 -1.96 -25.03
N VAL A 260 -16.87 -2.49 -23.80
CA VAL A 260 -16.42 -3.86 -23.55
C VAL A 260 -17.62 -4.78 -23.59
N SER A 261 -17.63 -5.75 -24.50
CA SER A 261 -18.65 -6.81 -24.48
C SER A 261 -18.44 -7.69 -23.24
N ALA A 262 -19.55 -8.12 -22.61
CA ALA A 262 -19.50 -9.01 -21.46
C ALA A 262 -18.72 -10.31 -21.76
N ASP A 263 -18.79 -10.78 -23.00
CA ASP A 263 -18.07 -11.97 -23.47
C ASP A 263 -16.55 -11.74 -23.52
N ALA A 264 -16.09 -10.58 -24.01
CA ALA A 264 -14.66 -10.25 -24.03
C ALA A 264 -14.09 -10.18 -22.60
N MET A 265 -14.82 -9.53 -21.68
CA MET A 265 -14.42 -9.47 -20.27
C MET A 265 -14.29 -10.88 -19.66
N LYS A 266 -15.27 -11.76 -19.91
CA LYS A 266 -15.24 -13.13 -19.42
C LYS A 266 -14.05 -13.92 -19.99
N HIS A 267 -13.81 -13.83 -21.30
CA HIS A 267 -12.68 -14.50 -21.94
C HIS A 267 -11.32 -14.05 -21.36
N ILE A 268 -11.14 -12.75 -21.12
CA ILE A 268 -9.90 -12.22 -20.51
C ILE A 268 -9.71 -12.77 -19.09
N ILE A 269 -10.77 -12.78 -18.29
CA ILE A 269 -10.72 -13.30 -16.91
C ILE A 269 -10.41 -14.80 -16.92
N ASP A 270 -11.06 -15.57 -17.78
CA ASP A 270 -10.89 -17.02 -17.85
C ASP A 270 -9.48 -17.40 -18.36
N ALA A 271 -8.96 -16.69 -19.37
CA ALA A 271 -7.58 -16.88 -19.85
C ALA A 271 -6.53 -16.50 -18.80
N SER A 272 -6.77 -15.43 -18.04
CA SER A 272 -5.90 -15.06 -16.91
C SER A 272 -5.91 -16.14 -15.83
N ARG A 273 -7.09 -16.65 -15.47
CA ARG A 273 -7.25 -17.72 -14.47
C ARG A 273 -6.61 -19.03 -14.90
N SER A 274 -6.75 -19.44 -16.15
CA SER A 274 -6.15 -20.68 -16.65
C SER A 274 -4.62 -20.62 -16.66
N THR A 275 -4.05 -19.43 -16.79
CA THR A 275 -2.60 -19.23 -16.90
C THR A 275 -1.93 -18.98 -15.54
N TYR A 276 -2.56 -18.18 -14.68
CA TYR A 276 -1.92 -17.65 -13.47
C TYR A 276 -2.61 -18.03 -12.16
N ALA A 277 -3.79 -18.67 -12.19
CA ALA A 277 -4.54 -19.00 -10.99
C ALA A 277 -4.60 -20.51 -10.72
N ARG A 278 -4.75 -20.85 -9.44
CA ARG A 278 -5.11 -22.20 -9.01
C ARG A 278 -6.59 -22.24 -8.63
N LYS A 279 -7.23 -23.41 -8.76
CA LYS A 279 -8.60 -23.58 -8.30
C LYS A 279 -8.63 -23.46 -6.78
N ARG A 280 -9.62 -22.73 -6.28
CA ARG A 280 -9.81 -22.49 -4.85
C ARG A 280 -9.90 -23.79 -4.05
N VAL A 281 -10.65 -24.78 -4.55
CA VAL A 281 -10.85 -26.07 -3.88
C VAL A 281 -9.52 -26.79 -3.68
N ASP A 282 -8.68 -26.84 -4.72
CA ASP A 282 -7.37 -27.50 -4.65
C ASP A 282 -6.45 -26.82 -3.61
N VAL A 283 -6.51 -25.49 -3.51
CA VAL A 283 -5.74 -24.71 -2.51
C VAL A 283 -6.26 -24.97 -1.09
N GLU A 284 -7.58 -24.96 -0.90
CA GLU A 284 -8.20 -25.23 0.40
C GLU A 284 -7.92 -26.66 0.88
N ASP A 285 -7.99 -27.65 -0.01
CA ASP A 285 -7.66 -29.04 0.29
C ASP A 285 -6.19 -29.23 0.69
N GLU A 286 -5.27 -28.59 -0.03
CA GLU A 286 -3.84 -28.61 0.29
C GLU A 286 -3.55 -27.97 1.65
N MET A 287 -4.15 -26.80 1.92
CA MET A 287 -4.02 -26.12 3.22
C MET A 287 -4.61 -26.95 4.38
N ASN A 288 -5.73 -27.64 4.16
CA ASN A 288 -6.34 -28.51 5.17
C ASN A 288 -5.47 -29.71 5.50
N ARG A 289 -4.80 -30.30 4.49
CA ARG A 289 -3.79 -31.35 4.70
C ARG A 289 -2.58 -30.81 5.44
N TRP A 290 -2.09 -29.63 5.05
CA TRP A 290 -0.91 -28.98 5.65
C TRP A 290 -1.13 -28.56 7.11
N SER A 291 -2.31 -28.01 7.43
CA SER A 291 -2.63 -27.50 8.76
C SER A 291 -2.80 -28.60 9.83
N GLY A 292 -2.85 -29.87 9.43
CA GLY A 292 -3.02 -31.00 10.35
C GLY A 292 -4.43 -31.12 10.95
N PHE A 293 -5.36 -30.22 10.59
CA PHE A 293 -6.77 -30.26 11.02
C PHE A 293 -7.65 -31.11 10.09
N GLY A 294 -7.11 -31.63 8.98
CA GLY A 294 -7.88 -32.25 7.89
C GLY A 294 -7.83 -33.78 7.75
N SER A 295 -7.31 -34.54 8.71
CA SER A 295 -7.40 -36.01 8.71
C SER A 295 -8.69 -36.52 9.36
N THR A 296 -9.82 -35.83 9.12
CA THR A 296 -11.13 -36.47 9.15
C THR A 296 -11.64 -36.48 7.72
N PRO A 297 -11.87 -37.66 7.11
CA PRO A 297 -12.64 -37.72 5.87
C PRO A 297 -13.95 -37.00 6.15
N VAL A 298 -14.32 -36.05 5.28
CA VAL A 298 -15.70 -35.61 5.20
C VAL A 298 -16.48 -36.88 4.82
N VAL A 299 -17.03 -37.56 5.84
CA VAL A 299 -18.03 -38.59 5.62
C VAL A 299 -19.16 -37.85 4.94
N ALA A 300 -19.30 -38.05 3.64
CA ALA A 300 -20.45 -37.59 2.90
C ALA A 300 -21.68 -38.04 3.67
N ALA A 301 -22.46 -37.08 4.16
CA ALA A 301 -23.71 -37.39 4.84
C ALA A 301 -24.49 -38.36 3.95
N PRO A 302 -24.97 -39.50 4.48
CA PRO A 302 -25.71 -40.45 3.68
C PRO A 302 -26.90 -39.71 3.07
N ARG A 303 -26.97 -39.72 1.73
CA ARG A 303 -28.12 -39.22 0.99
C ARG A 303 -29.34 -39.98 1.53
N ILE A 304 -30.19 -39.29 2.29
CA ILE A 304 -31.50 -39.80 2.67
C ILE A 304 -32.24 -40.02 1.36
N ALA A 305 -32.42 -41.30 0.99
CA ALA A 305 -33.27 -41.66 -0.11
C ALA A 305 -34.70 -41.23 0.24
N GLU A 306 -35.28 -40.34 -0.56
CA GLU A 306 -36.70 -40.02 -0.49
C GLU A 306 -37.51 -41.31 -0.68
N LYS A 307 -38.07 -41.83 0.41
CA LYS A 307 -39.14 -42.83 0.33
C LYS A 307 -40.36 -42.12 -0.26
N ARG A 308 -40.73 -42.52 -1.48
CA ARG A 308 -42.05 -42.25 -2.05
C ARG A 308 -43.12 -42.72 -1.06
N PRO A 309 -44.19 -41.94 -0.80
CA PRO A 309 -45.28 -42.41 0.04
C PRO A 309 -46.03 -43.54 -0.66
N GLU A 310 -46.16 -44.66 0.03
CA GLU A 310 -47.06 -45.75 -0.35
C GLU A 310 -48.52 -45.29 -0.22
N THR A 311 -49.30 -45.63 -1.24
CA THR A 311 -50.75 -45.43 -1.32
C THR A 311 -51.48 -46.26 -0.28
N VAL A 312 -52.27 -45.62 0.59
CA VAL A 312 -53.21 -46.29 1.50
C VAL A 312 -54.62 -46.25 0.88
N PRO A 313 -55.37 -47.36 0.85
CA PRO A 313 -56.66 -47.42 0.16
C PRO A 313 -57.80 -46.79 0.96
N HIS A 314 -58.73 -46.25 0.20
CA HIS A 314 -59.96 -45.59 0.60
C HIS A 314 -60.94 -46.57 1.27
N ASN A 315 -61.54 -46.19 2.39
CA ASN A 315 -62.82 -46.76 2.82
C ASN A 315 -63.83 -45.66 3.13
N ARG A 316 -65.03 -45.84 2.58
CA ARG A 316 -66.15 -44.91 2.59
C ARG A 316 -66.93 -45.06 3.89
N ASP A 317 -67.42 -43.95 4.43
CA ASP A 317 -68.81 -43.93 4.88
C ASP A 317 -69.44 -42.53 4.82
N ARG A 318 -70.69 -42.53 4.33
CA ARG A 318 -71.51 -41.36 3.99
C ARG A 318 -72.28 -40.85 5.22
N ARG A 319 -72.45 -39.52 5.33
CA ARG A 319 -73.73 -38.85 5.67
C ARG A 319 -73.65 -37.34 5.37
N VAL A 320 -74.31 -36.87 4.31
CA VAL A 320 -75.60 -36.14 4.24
C VAL A 320 -75.43 -34.60 4.26
N VAL A 321 -75.96 -33.96 3.22
CA VAL A 321 -75.94 -32.52 2.81
C VAL A 321 -77.15 -31.77 3.43
N PRO A 322 -77.19 -30.43 3.57
CA PRO A 322 -77.70 -29.54 2.49
C PRO A 322 -76.89 -28.21 2.26
N PRO A 323 -77.24 -27.41 1.23
CA PRO A 323 -76.32 -26.53 0.48
C PRO A 323 -76.59 -25.00 0.60
N ASN A 324 -75.86 -24.23 -0.25
CA ASN A 324 -75.98 -22.80 -0.66
C ASN A 324 -75.12 -21.77 0.12
N ASP A 325 -74.51 -20.74 -0.47
CA ASP A 325 -74.48 -20.22 -1.85
C ASP A 325 -73.33 -19.19 -2.01
N ASN A 326 -72.76 -19.11 -3.21
CA ASN A 326 -72.26 -17.91 -3.93
C ASN A 326 -71.44 -16.81 -3.21
N LYS A 327 -70.17 -16.60 -3.64
CA LYS A 327 -69.74 -15.44 -4.48
C LYS A 327 -68.22 -15.33 -4.71
N SER A 328 -67.86 -15.44 -5.99
CA SER A 328 -66.91 -14.63 -6.79
C SER A 328 -65.64 -14.01 -6.19
N PHE A 329 -64.51 -14.40 -6.77
CA PHE A 329 -63.25 -13.67 -6.92
C PHE A 329 -63.42 -12.31 -7.62
N VAL A 330 -62.72 -11.26 -7.14
CA VAL A 330 -62.23 -10.13 -7.95
C VAL A 330 -60.82 -9.73 -7.49
N ARG A 331 -59.94 -9.51 -8.47
CA ARG A 331 -58.54 -9.04 -8.37
C ARG A 331 -58.46 -7.54 -8.04
N SER A 332 -57.40 -7.12 -7.36
CA SER A 332 -56.90 -5.73 -7.43
C SER A 332 -55.39 -5.64 -7.19
N ALA A 333 -54.71 -4.92 -8.08
CA ALA A 333 -53.36 -4.33 -7.95
C ALA A 333 -53.50 -2.82 -8.30
N PRO A 334 -52.43 -2.01 -8.35
CA PRO A 334 -51.37 -1.66 -7.39
C PRO A 334 -51.50 -0.18 -6.92
N ILE A 335 -50.74 0.27 -5.91
CA ILE A 335 -50.78 1.66 -5.42
C ILE A 335 -49.54 2.46 -5.87
N ASN A 336 -49.79 3.56 -6.58
CA ASN A 336 -48.84 4.63 -6.92
C ASN A 336 -48.85 5.75 -5.86
N SER A 337 -47.71 6.45 -5.78
CA SER A 337 -47.42 7.63 -4.95
C SER A 337 -48.12 8.92 -5.42
N PRO A 338 -48.32 9.90 -4.50
CA PRO A 338 -48.57 11.29 -4.89
C PRO A 338 -47.41 12.24 -4.52
N THR A 339 -47.32 13.28 -5.33
CA THR A 339 -46.41 14.44 -5.29
C THR A 339 -47.12 15.65 -4.66
N SER A 340 -46.43 16.46 -3.86
CA SER A 340 -46.71 17.91 -3.71
C SER A 340 -45.58 18.65 -2.96
N LYS A 341 -45.19 19.81 -3.49
CA LYS A 341 -44.10 20.70 -3.05
C LYS A 341 -44.41 21.45 -1.74
N PRO A 342 -43.42 21.83 -0.90
CA PRO A 342 -43.57 22.86 0.12
C PRO A 342 -43.16 24.27 -0.37
N PRO A 343 -43.69 25.37 0.24
CA PRO A 343 -43.42 26.74 -0.17
C PRO A 343 -42.17 27.37 0.48
N PHE A 344 -41.64 28.39 -0.20
CA PHE A 344 -40.53 29.28 0.22
C PHE A 344 -40.91 30.19 1.41
N ILE A 345 -39.99 30.39 2.35
CA ILE A 345 -40.03 31.52 3.32
C ILE A 345 -38.68 32.26 3.30
N SER A 346 -38.79 33.57 3.12
CA SER A 346 -37.74 34.58 3.01
C SER A 346 -37.20 35.05 4.37
N ALA A 347 -35.96 35.54 4.37
CA ALA A 347 -35.19 36.03 5.51
C ALA A 347 -35.79 37.26 6.24
N ALA A 348 -35.54 37.34 7.56
CA ALA A 348 -35.57 38.59 8.33
C ALA A 348 -34.65 38.51 9.59
N ARG A 349 -33.95 39.62 9.85
CA ARG A 349 -32.98 39.88 10.94
C ARG A 349 -33.63 39.87 12.34
N PRO A 350 -32.89 39.60 13.42
CA PRO A 350 -33.32 39.96 14.78
C PRO A 350 -32.86 41.37 15.15
N GLN A 351 -33.82 42.24 15.50
CA GLN A 351 -33.61 43.46 16.29
C GLN A 351 -33.86 43.18 17.78
N SER A 352 -33.11 43.90 18.60
CA SER A 352 -33.14 44.02 20.06
C SER A 352 -34.47 44.50 20.64
N ILE A 353 -34.78 44.15 21.90
CA ILE A 353 -35.19 45.08 22.97
C ILE A 353 -35.04 44.38 24.35
N LEU A 354 -34.53 45.17 25.29
CA LEU A 354 -34.26 44.93 26.70
C LEU A 354 -35.52 45.10 27.57
N GLU A 355 -35.59 44.38 28.70
CA GLU A 355 -36.07 44.80 30.04
C GLU A 355 -36.28 43.50 30.86
N GLY A 356 -35.80 43.26 32.08
CA GLY A 356 -35.15 44.08 33.10
C GLY A 356 -35.57 43.53 34.47
N ARG A 357 -34.74 42.71 35.13
CA ARG A 357 -34.80 42.45 36.58
C ARG A 357 -33.40 42.22 37.13
N GLY A 358 -32.94 43.16 37.93
CA GLY A 358 -31.60 43.15 38.54
C GLY A 358 -31.49 42.23 39.75
N ILE A 359 -30.31 41.63 39.91
CA ILE A 359 -29.77 41.11 41.17
C ILE A 359 -28.26 41.45 41.20
N LYS A 360 -27.80 41.83 42.39
CA LYS A 360 -26.50 42.46 42.73
C LYS A 360 -25.26 41.60 42.39
N PRO A 361 -24.07 42.20 42.21
CA PRO A 361 -22.84 41.46 41.93
C PRO A 361 -22.33 40.74 43.19
N ILE A 362 -22.00 39.46 43.04
CA ILE A 362 -21.26 38.67 44.03
C ILE A 362 -19.77 38.88 43.76
N GLU A 363 -19.03 39.28 44.79
CA GLU A 363 -17.57 39.33 44.79
C GLU A 363 -16.98 37.94 44.49
N HIS A 364 -16.20 37.83 43.41
CA HIS A 364 -15.35 36.67 43.21
C HIS A 364 -14.14 36.77 44.14
N GLN A 365 -14.22 36.04 45.25
CA GLN A 365 -13.05 35.63 46.00
C GLN A 365 -12.14 34.81 45.08
N LYS A 366 -10.88 35.23 44.99
CA LYS A 366 -9.79 34.47 44.35
C LYS A 366 -9.52 33.23 45.22
N GLU A 367 -10.13 32.11 44.90
CA GLU A 367 -9.64 30.82 45.36
C GLU A 367 -8.41 30.43 44.53
N SER A 368 -7.27 30.39 45.21
CA SER A 368 -6.00 29.89 44.68
C SER A 368 -6.07 28.39 44.48
N LEU A 369 -5.84 27.94 43.24
CA LEU A 369 -5.55 26.53 42.94
C LEU A 369 -4.30 26.08 43.72
N PRO A 370 -4.28 24.85 44.29
CA PRO A 370 -3.10 24.34 44.96
C PRO A 370 -1.95 24.17 43.95
N VAL A 371 -0.82 24.82 44.23
CA VAL A 371 0.44 24.67 43.49
C VAL A 371 0.94 23.22 43.69
N LEU A 372 0.91 22.42 42.63
CA LEU A 372 1.64 21.15 42.59
C LEU A 372 3.14 21.46 42.67
N LYS A 373 3.80 20.92 43.70
CA LYS A 373 5.27 20.97 43.82
C LYS A 373 5.89 20.26 42.60
N PRO A 374 6.95 20.81 42.00
CA PRO A 374 7.69 20.08 40.97
C PRO A 374 8.32 18.81 41.58
N PRO A 375 8.43 17.72 40.81
CA PRO A 375 9.10 16.51 41.26
C PRO A 375 10.58 16.79 41.60
N PRO A 376 11.19 16.06 42.56
CA PRO A 376 12.59 16.23 42.90
C PRO A 376 13.49 15.92 41.69
N ALA A 377 14.59 16.67 41.57
CA ALA A 377 15.55 16.53 40.50
C ALA A 377 16.13 15.10 40.42
N VAL A 378 16.09 14.53 39.22
CA VAL A 378 16.77 13.27 38.90
C VAL A 378 18.29 13.50 38.99
N PRO A 379 19.07 12.60 39.62
CA PRO A 379 20.53 12.71 39.62
C PRO A 379 21.06 12.68 38.18
N VAL A 380 21.87 13.67 37.83
CA VAL A 380 22.56 13.75 36.54
C VAL A 380 23.59 12.62 36.48
N THR A 381 23.32 11.60 35.67
CA THR A 381 24.33 10.62 35.24
C THR A 381 25.40 11.32 34.41
N PRO A 382 26.70 11.02 34.61
CA PRO A 382 27.76 11.61 33.80
C PRO A 382 27.62 11.19 32.32
N PRO A 383 28.02 12.06 31.37
CA PRO A 383 27.90 11.76 29.95
C PRO A 383 28.78 10.57 29.56
N ALA A 384 28.23 9.68 28.71
CA ALA A 384 28.96 8.58 28.09
C ALA A 384 30.18 9.10 27.29
N PRO A 385 31.31 8.36 27.26
CA PRO A 385 32.47 8.75 26.49
C PRO A 385 32.15 8.78 24.98
N LYS A 386 32.66 9.80 24.30
CA LYS A 386 32.51 9.98 22.85
C LYS A 386 33.12 8.79 22.09
N PRO A 387 32.54 8.35 20.96
CA PRO A 387 33.10 7.25 20.18
C PRO A 387 34.48 7.63 19.62
N ILE A 388 35.44 6.73 19.84
CA ILE A 388 36.82 6.85 19.36
C ILE A 388 36.81 6.73 17.84
N SER A 389 37.44 7.69 17.16
CA SER A 389 37.64 7.69 15.71
C SER A 389 38.53 6.52 15.28
N LEU A 390 38.13 5.81 14.21
CA LEU A 390 38.83 4.65 13.64
C LEU A 390 40.27 4.93 13.13
N SER A 391 40.71 6.18 13.16
CA SER A 391 42.08 6.62 12.85
C SER A 391 43.08 6.38 13.99
N THR A 392 42.63 6.10 15.21
CA THR A 392 43.49 5.97 16.40
C THR A 392 43.83 4.52 16.77
N LEU A 393 43.39 3.52 15.98
CA LEU A 393 43.61 2.08 16.19
C LEU A 393 44.60 1.44 15.18
N ARG A 394 45.44 2.24 14.52
CA ARG A 394 46.48 1.74 13.59
C ARG A 394 47.86 2.30 13.95
N SER A 395 48.40 1.86 15.08
CA SER A 395 49.84 1.97 15.34
C SER A 395 50.27 1.05 16.48
N SER A 396 50.19 -0.27 16.28
CA SER A 396 50.97 -1.28 17.02
C SER A 396 50.60 -2.71 16.61
N ASN A 397 51.20 -3.23 15.54
CA ASN A 397 51.92 -4.51 15.61
C ASN A 397 52.50 -4.90 14.24
N SER A 398 53.70 -5.42 14.33
CA SER A 398 54.63 -5.78 13.27
C SER A 398 54.47 -7.25 12.88
N GLN A 399 54.89 -7.56 11.63
CA GLN A 399 55.37 -8.85 11.11
C GLN A 399 54.37 -9.99 10.88
N GLU A 400 54.16 -10.33 9.59
CA GLU A 400 54.38 -11.68 9.01
C GLU A 400 54.24 -11.65 7.47
N GLU A 401 54.97 -12.53 6.79
CA GLU A 401 55.24 -12.54 5.34
C GLU A 401 54.23 -13.34 4.47
N SER A 402 53.94 -12.82 3.26
CA SER A 402 53.70 -13.48 1.93
C SER A 402 52.52 -14.47 1.69
N PRO A 403 52.09 -14.78 0.42
CA PRO A 403 52.39 -14.19 -0.90
C PRO A 403 51.18 -13.87 -1.83
N ALA A 404 51.54 -13.28 -2.98
CA ALA A 404 50.81 -12.79 -4.15
C ALA A 404 49.57 -13.55 -4.70
N LEU A 405 48.59 -12.77 -5.21
CA LEU A 405 47.77 -13.11 -6.40
C LEU A 405 47.25 -11.84 -7.11
N ARG A 406 47.31 -11.89 -8.44
CA ARG A 406 47.25 -10.82 -9.46
C ARG A 406 45.98 -9.96 -9.44
N ARG A 407 46.13 -8.64 -9.64
CA ARG A 407 45.06 -7.73 -10.09
C ARG A 407 45.51 -6.85 -11.26
N HIS A 408 44.60 -6.68 -12.22
CA HIS A 408 44.75 -5.97 -13.48
C HIS A 408 45.09 -4.47 -13.32
N ARG A 409 45.91 -3.95 -14.24
CA ARG A 409 46.28 -2.52 -14.37
C ARG A 409 45.07 -1.66 -14.76
N PRO A 410 44.83 -0.50 -14.12
CA PRO A 410 44.00 0.55 -14.67
C PRO A 410 44.79 1.41 -15.67
N VAL A 411 44.14 1.78 -16.77
CA VAL A 411 44.64 2.70 -17.80
C VAL A 411 44.70 4.13 -17.23
N GLU A 412 45.89 4.72 -17.16
CA GLU A 412 46.08 6.14 -16.83
C GLU A 412 45.52 7.04 -17.95
N LYS A 413 44.52 7.86 -17.63
CA LYS A 413 44.16 9.02 -18.46
C LYS A 413 45.04 10.20 -18.04
N LYS A 414 45.92 10.65 -18.94
CA LYS A 414 46.77 11.84 -18.74
C LYS A 414 45.92 13.10 -18.57
N SER A 415 46.15 13.84 -17.50
CA SER A 415 45.64 15.20 -17.30
C SER A 415 46.40 16.18 -18.21
N PRO A 416 45.75 17.13 -18.90
CA PRO A 416 46.44 18.08 -19.77
C PRO A 416 47.34 19.03 -18.97
N GLY A 417 48.59 19.18 -19.39
CA GLY A 417 49.63 19.90 -18.65
C GLY A 417 49.75 21.39 -18.99
N SER A 418 48.96 21.91 -19.94
CA SER A 418 49.01 23.32 -20.33
C SER A 418 47.64 23.91 -20.68
N VAL A 419 47.51 25.23 -20.47
CA VAL A 419 46.32 26.01 -20.82
C VAL A 419 46.02 25.99 -22.33
N ALA A 420 47.04 25.76 -23.16
CA ALA A 420 46.90 25.63 -24.61
C ALA A 420 46.19 24.32 -25.00
N GLU A 421 46.49 23.20 -24.33
CA GLU A 421 45.78 21.93 -24.55
C GLU A 421 44.32 22.02 -24.09
N LEU A 422 44.05 22.67 -22.96
CA LEU A 422 42.68 22.90 -22.49
C LEU A 422 41.84 23.70 -23.49
N ARG A 423 42.43 24.73 -24.13
CA ARG A 423 41.75 25.50 -25.19
C ARG A 423 41.47 24.65 -26.44
N SER A 424 42.39 23.77 -26.83
CA SER A 424 42.21 22.85 -27.95
C SER A 424 41.07 21.86 -27.69
N VAL A 425 41.06 21.24 -26.50
CA VAL A 425 40.00 20.32 -26.07
C VAL A 425 38.65 21.04 -25.99
N LEU A 426 38.60 22.24 -25.42
CA LEU A 426 37.37 23.04 -25.34
C LEU A 426 36.84 23.42 -26.73
N LYS A 427 37.72 23.75 -27.68
CA LYS A 427 37.35 24.07 -29.07
C LYS A 427 36.78 22.84 -29.78
N GLY A 428 37.34 21.65 -29.54
CA GLY A 428 36.81 20.39 -30.05
C GLY A 428 35.44 20.01 -29.47
N VAL A 429 35.21 20.27 -28.18
CA VAL A 429 33.92 20.03 -27.52
C VAL A 429 32.85 21.01 -28.00
N LEU A 430 33.20 22.28 -28.22
CA LEU A 430 32.28 23.29 -28.75
C LEU A 430 31.91 23.01 -30.22
N ALA A 431 32.87 22.59 -31.05
CA ALA A 431 32.58 22.20 -32.44
C ALA A 431 31.64 20.98 -32.54
N LYS A 432 31.76 20.00 -31.63
CA LYS A 432 30.82 18.88 -31.54
C LYS A 432 29.42 19.29 -31.06
N ARG A 433 29.33 20.32 -30.21
CA ARG A 433 28.05 20.87 -29.74
C ARG A 433 27.32 21.64 -30.85
N ASP A 434 28.04 22.31 -31.73
CA ASP A 434 27.45 23.06 -32.85
C ASP A 434 26.99 22.14 -33.99
N GLN A 435 27.65 20.99 -34.20
CA GLN A 435 27.17 19.97 -35.14
C GLN A 435 25.91 19.22 -34.66
N ALA A 436 25.69 19.12 -33.34
CA ALA A 436 24.48 18.51 -32.78
C ALA A 436 23.24 19.42 -32.84
N LYS A 437 23.37 20.69 -33.25
CA LYS A 437 22.28 21.68 -33.33
C LYS A 437 21.63 21.84 -34.72
N ALA A 438 22.00 21.02 -35.71
CA ALA A 438 21.41 21.07 -37.05
C ALA A 438 20.22 20.09 -37.19
N VAL A 439 19.07 20.47 -36.66
CA VAL A 439 17.72 19.90 -36.91
C VAL A 439 16.77 21.10 -37.11
N PRO A 440 15.83 21.09 -38.06
CA PRO A 440 15.24 22.32 -38.59
C PRO A 440 14.40 23.07 -37.54
N LYS A 441 14.49 24.40 -37.56
CA LYS A 441 13.70 25.32 -36.74
C LYS A 441 12.20 25.05 -36.96
N SER A 442 11.53 24.52 -35.94
CA SER A 442 10.07 24.57 -35.83
C SER A 442 9.65 25.96 -35.36
N ASP A 443 8.54 26.44 -35.92
CA ASP A 443 8.02 27.79 -35.79
C ASP A 443 7.90 28.32 -34.35
N SER A 444 8.05 29.63 -34.24
CA SER A 444 7.98 30.41 -33.01
C SER A 444 6.62 30.28 -32.31
N TRP A 445 6.61 29.74 -31.10
CA TRP A 445 5.45 29.69 -30.22
C TRP A 445 5.10 31.09 -29.71
N GLN A 446 3.88 31.56 -29.96
CA GLN A 446 3.32 32.76 -29.32
C GLN A 446 2.48 32.36 -28.09
N ALA A 447 2.52 33.21 -27.05
CA ALA A 447 1.74 33.02 -25.84
C ALA A 447 0.22 33.04 -26.15
N GLY A 448 -0.48 31.93 -25.89
CA GLY A 448 -1.93 31.84 -26.03
C GLY A 448 -2.48 30.60 -26.74
N GLU A 449 -1.64 29.75 -27.35
CA GLU A 449 -2.13 28.52 -27.99
C GLU A 449 -2.43 27.40 -26.97
N ARG A 450 -3.66 26.90 -27.03
CA ARG A 450 -4.12 25.72 -26.28
C ARG A 450 -3.42 24.47 -26.81
N VAL A 451 -2.54 23.89 -26.01
CA VAL A 451 -1.96 22.57 -26.26
C VAL A 451 -3.00 21.52 -25.88
N LYS A 452 -3.48 20.75 -26.86
CA LYS A 452 -4.17 19.48 -26.60
C LYS A 452 -3.09 18.43 -26.32
N LEU A 453 -3.04 17.93 -25.09
CA LEU A 453 -2.28 16.73 -24.72
C LEU A 453 -3.06 15.47 -25.05
#